data_AF-A0A2D9QJ80-F1
#
_entry.id   AF-A0A2D9QJ80-F1
#
_cell.length_a   1.000
_cell.length_b   1.000
_cell.length_c   1.000
_cell.angle_alpha   90.00
_cell.angle_beta   90.00
_cell.angle_gamma   90.00
#
_symmetry.space_group_name_H-M   'P 1'
#
loop_
_entity.id
_entity.type
_entity.pdbx_description
1 polymer ?
#
loop_
_entity_poly.entity_id
_entity_poly.type
_entity_poly.pdbx_seq_one_letter_code
_entity_poly.pdbx_strand_id
1 'polypeptide(L)'
;MFNSNISSFEKIQQQLGRPYSTIIFYDGIDMSIAAENLASVSGLNVTKEGYIIASETNAKRIRVLKQLDDGKLEKLGSISLDGSPDNISVLEDKINVAQVASVLSLIQHFVSLQKGEYKPSPSKIESLIFDSNKAKYLKTREVLFLSLGDDISTASVGVQWEDNLLIGSITDDKVYVCKLEE
;
A
#
# COMPACT_ATOMS: atom_id res chain seq x y z
N MET A 1 27.12 0.46 -20.88
CA MET A 1 27.74 0.31 -19.56
C MET A 1 27.81 1.69 -18.92
N PHE A 2 26.89 2.02 -18.02
CA PHE A 2 26.98 3.23 -17.21
C PHE A 2 27.66 2.86 -15.90
N ASN A 3 28.93 3.25 -15.76
CA ASN A 3 29.65 3.19 -14.50
C ASN A 3 29.19 4.37 -13.65
N SER A 4 28.50 4.10 -12.54
CA SER A 4 28.19 5.10 -11.54
C SER A 4 28.70 4.63 -10.18
N ASN A 5 29.94 5.02 -9.85
CA ASN A 5 30.47 4.94 -8.49
C ASN A 5 29.79 6.02 -7.64
N ILE A 6 28.54 5.76 -7.26
CA ILE A 6 27.76 6.60 -6.35
C ILE A 6 28.02 6.09 -4.93
N SER A 7 28.39 7.00 -4.03
CA SER A 7 28.67 6.68 -2.63
C SER A 7 27.41 6.17 -1.91
N SER A 8 27.58 5.38 -0.84
CA SER A 8 26.45 4.88 -0.04
C SER A 8 25.58 6.01 0.49
N PHE A 9 26.16 7.18 0.78
CA PHE A 9 25.43 8.36 1.24
C PHE A 9 24.57 8.99 0.14
N GLU A 10 25.06 9.06 -1.10
CA GLU A 10 24.27 9.55 -2.25
C GLU A 10 23.17 8.57 -2.64
N LYS A 11 23.37 7.25 -2.47
CA LYS A 11 22.30 6.24 -2.61
C LYS A 11 21.22 6.42 -1.54
N ILE A 12 21.63 6.68 -0.30
CA ILE A 12 20.74 7.00 0.82
C ILE A 12 20.01 8.32 0.55
N GLN A 13 20.69 9.33 0.02
CA GLN A 13 20.09 10.62 -0.32
C GLN A 13 19.16 10.52 -1.55
N GLN A 14 19.41 9.63 -2.51
CA GLN A 14 18.46 9.27 -3.57
C GLN A 14 17.23 8.54 -3.00
N GLN A 15 17.42 7.61 -2.06
CA GLN A 15 16.32 6.93 -1.37
C GLN A 15 15.51 7.88 -0.46
N LEU A 16 16.15 8.88 0.15
CA LEU A 16 15.50 9.86 1.03
C LEU A 16 14.99 11.10 0.28
N GLY A 17 15.45 11.33 -0.95
CA GLY A 17 15.40 12.62 -1.62
C GLY A 17 14.23 12.87 -2.56
N ARG A 18 13.45 11.84 -2.92
CA ARG A 18 12.12 11.86 -3.60
C ARG A 18 11.90 10.49 -4.29
N PRO A 19 11.34 9.46 -3.62
CA PRO A 19 11.00 8.24 -4.33
C PRO A 19 9.66 8.47 -5.02
N TYR A 20 9.73 9.23 -6.11
CA TYR A 20 8.59 9.37 -7.00
C TYR A 20 8.45 8.09 -7.80
N SER A 21 7.27 7.51 -7.74
CA SER A 21 6.89 6.37 -8.56
C SER A 21 6.09 6.85 -9.76
N THR A 22 6.06 5.97 -10.76
CA THR A 22 5.28 6.14 -11.98
C THR A 22 4.28 4.99 -12.06
N ILE A 23 3.04 5.28 -12.45
CA ILE A 23 2.07 4.27 -12.86
C ILE A 23 2.18 4.14 -14.38
N ILE A 24 2.36 2.92 -14.86
CA ILE A 24 2.43 2.59 -16.28
C ILE A 24 1.08 2.01 -16.71
N PHE A 25 0.58 2.47 -17.85
CA PHE A 25 -0.54 1.86 -18.54
C PHE A 25 -0.01 0.91 -19.61
N TYR A 26 -0.61 -0.26 -19.71
CA TYR A 26 -0.33 -1.26 -20.74
C TYR A 26 -1.65 -1.61 -21.42
N ASP A 27 -1.73 -1.37 -22.73
CA ASP A 27 -2.96 -1.59 -23.52
C ASP A 27 -3.06 -3.02 -24.10
N GLY A 28 -2.10 -3.88 -23.80
CA GLY A 28 -1.96 -5.20 -24.39
C GLY A 28 -0.91 -5.29 -25.50
N ILE A 29 -0.35 -4.16 -25.94
CA ILE A 29 0.68 -4.06 -26.99
C ILE A 29 1.85 -3.20 -26.51
N ASP A 30 1.58 -1.96 -26.11
CA ASP A 30 2.58 -0.95 -25.76
C ASP A 30 2.40 -0.45 -24.33
N MET A 31 3.48 0.09 -23.76
CA MET A 31 3.50 0.69 -22.42
C MET A 31 3.65 2.21 -22.51
N SER A 32 2.85 2.94 -21.74
CA SER A 32 2.91 4.40 -21.63
C SER A 32 2.86 4.86 -20.18
N ILE A 33 3.39 6.06 -19.92
CA ILE A 33 3.31 6.67 -18.59
C ILE A 33 1.88 7.17 -18.37
N ALA A 34 1.20 6.58 -17.39
CA ALA A 34 -0.16 6.94 -17.03
C ALA A 34 -0.19 8.07 -15.98
N ALA A 35 0.72 8.02 -15.01
CA ALA A 35 0.97 9.08 -14.05
C ALA A 35 2.40 9.01 -13.51
N GLU A 36 2.95 10.16 -13.14
CA GLU A 36 4.32 10.31 -12.61
C GLU A 36 4.31 11.19 -11.35
N ASN A 37 5.47 11.32 -10.70
CA ASN A 37 5.65 12.18 -9.52
C ASN A 37 4.76 11.80 -8.33
N LEU A 38 4.49 10.50 -8.14
CA LEU A 38 3.67 9.96 -7.05
C LEU A 38 4.53 9.55 -5.86
N ALA A 39 4.09 9.81 -4.63
CA ALA A 39 4.88 9.62 -3.43
C ALA A 39 4.99 8.14 -3.00
N SER A 40 5.77 7.37 -3.76
CA SER A 40 6.09 5.96 -3.53
C SER A 40 4.84 5.09 -3.51
N VAL A 41 4.26 4.84 -4.69
CA VAL A 41 3.11 3.95 -4.84
C VAL A 41 3.53 2.51 -4.55
N SER A 42 2.90 1.90 -3.56
CA SER A 42 3.04 0.47 -3.23
C SER A 42 1.96 -0.39 -3.89
N GLY A 43 0.70 0.04 -3.79
CA GLY A 43 -0.47 -0.73 -4.22
C GLY A 43 -1.35 0.06 -5.18
N LEU A 44 -1.97 -0.68 -6.11
CA LEU A 44 -2.94 -0.18 -7.09
C LEU A 44 -4.15 -1.09 -7.12
N ASN A 45 -5.34 -0.50 -7.25
CA ASN A 45 -6.58 -1.25 -7.47
C ASN A 45 -7.63 -0.36 -8.14
N VAL A 46 -8.79 -0.93 -8.44
CA VAL A 46 -9.93 -0.21 -9.03
C VAL A 46 -11.16 -0.33 -8.12
N THR A 47 -11.87 0.78 -7.90
CA THR A 47 -13.15 0.76 -7.18
C THR A 47 -14.27 0.20 -8.06
N LYS A 48 -15.41 -0.17 -7.47
CA LYS A 48 -16.59 -0.63 -8.22
C LYS A 48 -17.07 0.37 -9.28
N GLU A 49 -16.91 1.67 -9.02
CA GLU A 49 -17.29 2.76 -9.92
C GLU A 49 -16.23 3.06 -11.00
N GLY A 50 -15.10 2.35 -11.00
CA GLY A 50 -14.04 2.49 -12.01
C GLY A 50 -12.96 3.51 -11.67
N TYR A 51 -12.89 4.01 -10.43
CA TYR A 51 -11.77 4.88 -10.02
C TYR A 51 -10.52 4.04 -9.77
N ILE A 52 -9.37 4.50 -10.26
CA ILE A 52 -8.08 3.91 -9.90
C ILE A 52 -7.65 4.49 -8.56
N ILE A 53 -7.33 3.61 -7.62
CA ILE A 53 -6.81 3.99 -6.31
C ILE A 53 -5.35 3.57 -6.19
N ALA A 54 -4.52 4.43 -5.60
CA ALA A 54 -3.09 4.20 -5.46
C ALA A 54 -2.63 4.55 -4.04
N SER A 55 -2.04 3.61 -3.31
CA SER A 55 -1.47 3.86 -1.98
C SER A 55 -0.10 4.53 -2.09
N GLU A 56 -0.04 5.82 -1.74
CA GLU A 56 1.21 6.58 -1.68
C GLU A 56 1.83 6.47 -0.28
N THR A 57 2.75 5.52 -0.12
CA THR A 57 3.37 5.11 1.15
C THR A 57 3.98 6.27 1.90
N ASN A 58 4.70 7.15 1.20
CA ASN A 58 5.38 8.30 1.79
C ASN A 58 4.47 9.49 2.07
N ALA A 59 3.38 9.62 1.31
CA ALA A 59 2.39 10.68 1.54
C ALA A 59 1.29 10.27 2.52
N LYS A 60 1.33 9.03 3.05
CA LYS A 60 0.34 8.48 3.99
C LYS A 60 -1.09 8.69 3.50
N ARG A 61 -1.36 8.32 2.26
CA ARG A 61 -2.68 8.51 1.66
C ARG A 61 -2.95 7.51 0.55
N ILE A 62 -4.23 7.34 0.23
CA ILE A 62 -4.67 6.73 -1.01
C ILE A 62 -5.04 7.85 -1.96
N ARG A 63 -4.43 7.89 -3.13
CA ARG A 63 -4.80 8.80 -4.20
C ARG A 63 -5.98 8.23 -4.98
N VAL A 64 -6.93 9.08 -5.33
CA VAL A 64 -8.08 8.73 -6.18
C VAL A 64 -7.85 9.34 -7.56
N LEU A 65 -7.88 8.49 -8.57
CA LEU A 65 -7.54 8.80 -9.95
C LEU A 65 -8.67 8.35 -10.88
N LYS A 66 -8.82 9.05 -12.00
CA LYS A 66 -9.68 8.65 -13.11
C LYS A 66 -8.82 8.30 -14.30
N GLN A 67 -9.08 7.14 -14.91
CA GLN A 67 -8.47 6.81 -16.18
C GLN A 67 -9.19 7.53 -17.33
N LEU A 68 -8.41 8.15 -18.21
CA LEU A 68 -8.86 8.76 -19.45
C LEU A 68 -8.76 7.76 -20.61
N ASP A 69 -9.41 8.08 -21.73
CA ASP A 69 -9.45 7.21 -22.92
C ASP A 69 -8.05 6.92 -23.50
N ASP A 70 -7.09 7.82 -23.28
CA ASP A 70 -5.69 7.67 -23.72
C ASP A 70 -4.80 6.91 -22.70
N GLY A 71 -5.40 6.34 -21.66
CA GLY A 71 -4.71 5.59 -20.61
C GLY A 71 -4.08 6.45 -19.52
N LYS A 72 -4.08 7.79 -19.64
CA LYS A 72 -3.56 8.66 -18.57
C LYS A 72 -4.47 8.65 -17.35
N LEU A 73 -3.88 8.93 -16.19
CA LEU A 73 -4.59 9.02 -14.92
C LEU A 73 -4.69 10.48 -14.47
N GLU A 74 -5.91 10.99 -14.44
CA GLU A 74 -6.24 12.30 -13.88
C GLU A 74 -6.41 12.21 -12.36
N LYS A 75 -5.79 13.13 -11.60
CA LYS A 75 -5.94 13.19 -10.15
C LYS A 75 -7.26 13.86 -9.76
N LEU A 76 -8.13 13.12 -9.07
CA LEU A 76 -9.38 13.66 -8.52
C LEU A 76 -9.28 14.07 -7.06
N GLY A 77 -8.50 13.34 -6.25
CA GLY A 77 -8.41 13.59 -4.82
C GLY A 77 -7.55 12.59 -4.06
N SER A 78 -7.76 12.53 -2.75
CA SER A 78 -7.07 11.57 -1.89
C SER A 78 -7.77 11.34 -0.55
N ILE A 79 -7.57 10.16 0.02
CA ILE A 79 -7.98 9.75 1.36
C ILE A 79 -6.74 9.72 2.26
N SER A 80 -6.69 10.54 3.32
CA SER A 80 -5.56 10.55 4.27
C SER A 80 -5.61 9.35 5.22
N LEU A 81 -4.43 8.81 5.53
CA LEU A 81 -4.19 7.71 6.46
C LEU A 81 -3.23 8.16 7.57
N ASP A 82 -3.28 7.45 8.70
CA ASP A 82 -2.39 7.73 9.85
C ASP A 82 -1.06 6.96 9.71
N GLY A 83 -1.10 5.78 9.12
CA GLY A 83 0.05 4.94 8.78
C GLY A 83 0.51 5.10 7.33
N SER A 84 1.66 4.49 7.02
CA SER A 84 2.18 4.42 5.65
C SER A 84 1.54 3.22 4.94
N PRO A 85 0.70 3.42 3.92
CA PRO A 85 0.02 2.31 3.27
C PRO A 85 0.97 1.46 2.43
N ASP A 86 0.62 0.19 2.25
CA ASP A 86 1.29 -0.75 1.33
C ASP A 86 0.29 -1.25 0.29
N ASN A 87 -0.01 -2.55 0.16
CA ASN A 87 -1.00 -3.01 -0.82
C ASN A 87 -2.44 -2.69 -0.39
N ILE A 88 -3.30 -2.62 -1.41
CA ILE A 88 -4.72 -2.32 -1.28
C ILE A 88 -5.57 -3.39 -1.99
N SER A 89 -6.61 -3.86 -1.32
CA SER A 89 -7.65 -4.71 -1.91
C SER A 89 -8.99 -3.98 -1.92
N VAL A 90 -9.83 -4.31 -2.88
CA VAL A 90 -11.18 -3.74 -3.00
C VAL A 90 -12.20 -4.87 -2.96
N LEU A 91 -13.23 -4.70 -2.14
CA LEU A 91 -14.41 -5.55 -2.12
C LEU A 91 -15.64 -4.63 -2.03
N GLU A 92 -16.40 -4.56 -3.12
CA GLU A 92 -17.53 -3.63 -3.26
C GLU A 92 -17.13 -2.17 -3.04
N ASP A 93 -17.64 -1.52 -1.98
CA ASP A 93 -17.29 -0.16 -1.57
C ASP A 93 -16.15 -0.13 -0.52
N LYS A 94 -15.66 -1.31 -0.08
CA LYS A 94 -14.58 -1.41 0.90
C LYS A 94 -13.23 -1.37 0.20
N ILE A 95 -12.34 -0.52 0.69
CA ILE A 95 -10.91 -0.55 0.39
C ILE A 95 -10.20 -1.04 1.65
N ASN A 96 -9.62 -2.24 1.61
CA ASN A 96 -8.73 -2.70 2.69
C ASN A 96 -7.31 -2.27 2.34
N VAL A 97 -6.63 -1.65 3.29
CA VAL A 97 -5.24 -1.18 3.14
C VAL A 97 -4.38 -1.75 4.25
N ALA A 98 -3.31 -2.43 3.86
CA ALA A 98 -2.24 -2.76 4.79
C ALA A 98 -1.43 -1.49 5.09
N GLN A 99 -1.04 -1.30 6.34
CA GLN A 99 -0.28 -0.13 6.77
C GLN A 99 0.94 -0.55 7.58
N VAL A 100 2.11 0.01 7.22
CA VAL A 100 3.30 -0.01 8.07
C VAL A 100 3.03 0.87 9.29
N ALA A 101 2.71 0.24 10.41
CA ALA A 101 2.38 0.91 11.66
C ALA A 101 3.62 1.53 12.35
N SER A 102 4.82 0.95 12.15
CA SER A 102 6.08 1.46 12.69
C SER A 102 7.25 1.16 11.75
N VAL A 103 7.78 2.21 11.09
CA VAL A 103 8.95 2.10 10.20
C VAL A 103 10.17 1.61 10.97
N LEU A 104 10.36 2.06 12.22
CA LEU A 104 11.49 1.64 13.04
C LEU A 104 11.43 0.14 13.37
N SER A 105 10.25 -0.37 13.73
CA SER A 105 10.06 -1.80 14.01
C SER A 105 10.28 -2.64 12.75
N LEU A 106 9.83 -2.16 11.59
CA LEU A 106 10.05 -2.83 10.31
C LEU A 106 11.55 -2.93 9.96
N ILE A 107 12.31 -1.83 10.12
CA ILE A 107 13.77 -1.84 9.90
C ILE A 107 14.44 -2.83 10.86
N GLN A 108 14.07 -2.81 12.15
CA GLN A 108 14.64 -3.72 13.13
C GLN A 108 14.33 -5.18 12.83
N HIS A 109 13.10 -5.49 12.38
CA HIS A 109 12.71 -6.82 11.94
C HIS A 109 13.62 -7.33 10.83
N PHE A 110 13.82 -6.57 9.75
CA PHE A 110 14.71 -6.98 8.66
C PHE A 110 16.18 -7.13 9.09
N VAL A 111 16.68 -6.25 9.96
CA VAL A 111 18.05 -6.36 10.49
C VAL A 111 18.22 -7.62 11.35
N SER A 112 17.23 -7.97 12.16
CA SER A 112 17.25 -9.20 12.96
C SER A 112 17.25 -10.44 12.07
N LEU A 113 16.40 -10.48 11.02
CA LEU A 113 16.37 -11.62 10.08
C LEU A 113 17.73 -11.87 9.42
N GLN A 114 18.46 -10.83 9.03
CA GLN A 114 19.81 -10.95 8.46
C GLN A 114 20.83 -11.58 9.43
N LYS A 115 20.55 -11.55 10.74
CA LYS A 115 21.37 -12.16 11.79
C LYS A 115 20.86 -13.55 12.21
N GLY A 116 19.81 -14.07 11.57
CA GLY A 116 19.14 -15.30 12.00
C GLY A 116 18.33 -15.15 13.29
N GLU A 117 17.99 -13.92 13.67
CA GLU A 117 17.14 -13.60 14.81
C GLU A 117 15.74 -13.20 14.35
N TYR A 118 14.75 -13.31 15.24
CA TYR A 118 13.40 -12.83 14.98
C TYR A 118 13.05 -11.70 15.95
N LYS A 119 12.65 -10.55 15.41
CA LYS A 119 12.10 -9.43 16.17
C LYS A 119 10.81 -8.97 15.52
N PRO A 120 9.64 -9.06 16.16
CA PRO A 120 8.37 -8.80 15.50
C PRO A 120 8.24 -7.34 15.03
N SER A 121 7.55 -7.16 13.91
CA SER A 121 7.12 -5.85 13.41
C SER A 121 5.59 -5.78 13.42
N PRO A 122 5.00 -4.72 13.99
CA PRO A 122 3.55 -4.56 14.03
C PRO A 122 2.89 -4.61 12.66
N SER A 123 1.67 -5.12 12.64
CA SER A 123 0.84 -5.33 11.45
C SER A 123 -0.51 -4.63 11.66
N LYS A 124 -0.98 -3.89 10.64
CA LYS A 124 -2.28 -3.20 10.66
C LYS A 124 -2.98 -3.37 9.31
N ILE A 125 -4.23 -3.85 9.34
CA ILE A 125 -5.16 -3.78 8.21
C ILE A 125 -6.32 -2.84 8.59
N GLU A 126 -6.57 -1.84 7.77
CA GLU A 126 -7.70 -0.92 7.93
C GLU A 126 -8.63 -1.03 6.73
N SER A 127 -9.93 -1.10 6.98
CA SER A 127 -10.99 -1.03 5.98
C SER A 127 -11.52 0.39 5.89
N LEU A 128 -11.72 0.87 4.68
CA LEU A 128 -12.24 2.19 4.36
C LEU A 128 -13.48 2.02 3.49
N ILE A 129 -14.60 2.61 3.91
CA ILE A 129 -15.81 2.64 3.08
C ILE A 129 -15.69 3.83 2.11
N PHE A 130 -15.44 3.53 0.85
CA PHE A 130 -15.31 4.49 -0.24
C PHE A 130 -16.66 5.12 -0.57
N ASP A 131 -16.67 6.43 -0.84
CA ASP A 131 -17.88 7.15 -1.23
C ASP A 131 -17.53 8.31 -2.16
N SER A 132 -17.71 8.11 -3.47
CA SER A 132 -17.36 9.09 -4.50
C SER A 132 -18.13 10.41 -4.42
N ASN A 133 -19.27 10.43 -3.71
CA ASN A 133 -20.10 11.64 -3.57
C ASN A 133 -19.61 12.56 -2.43
N LYS A 134 -18.67 12.09 -1.60
CA LYS A 134 -18.09 12.88 -0.52
C LYS A 134 -16.83 13.59 -0.97
N ALA A 135 -16.64 14.82 -0.50
CA ALA A 135 -15.46 15.64 -0.80
C ALA A 135 -14.10 14.97 -0.46
N LYS A 136 -14.10 13.97 0.43
CA LYS A 136 -12.89 13.21 0.84
C LYS A 136 -12.92 11.73 0.41
N TYR A 137 -13.88 11.32 -0.43
CA TYR A 137 -13.99 9.95 -0.94
C TYR A 137 -14.16 8.86 0.14
N LEU A 138 -14.55 9.23 1.37
CA LEU A 138 -14.57 8.35 2.52
C LEU A 138 -15.87 8.55 3.33
N LYS A 139 -16.58 7.46 3.60
CA LYS A 139 -17.75 7.43 4.48
C LYS A 139 -17.38 7.09 5.92
N THR A 140 -16.63 6.01 6.14
CA THR A 140 -16.14 5.58 7.46
C THR A 140 -14.87 4.73 7.31
N ARG A 141 -14.20 4.45 8.43
CA ARG A 141 -13.04 3.56 8.50
C ARG A 141 -13.13 2.64 9.73
N GLU A 142 -12.53 1.47 9.63
CA GLU A 142 -12.49 0.45 10.67
C GLU A 142 -11.13 -0.26 10.67
N VAL A 143 -10.60 -0.57 11.86
CA VAL A 143 -9.39 -1.40 11.97
C VAL A 143 -9.82 -2.86 12.03
N LEU A 144 -9.56 -3.61 10.96
CA LEU A 144 -9.91 -5.04 10.89
C LEU A 144 -8.87 -5.93 11.58
N PHE A 145 -7.62 -5.47 11.64
CA PHE A 145 -6.54 -6.21 12.27
C PHE A 145 -5.49 -5.26 12.80
N LEU A 146 -5.05 -5.50 14.03
CA LEU A 146 -3.93 -4.82 14.67
C LEU A 146 -3.19 -5.80 15.56
N SER A 147 -1.90 -5.97 15.31
CA SER A 147 -1.04 -6.84 16.10
C SER A 147 0.34 -6.22 16.30
N LEU A 148 1.00 -6.60 17.39
CA LEU A 148 2.41 -6.29 17.64
C LEU A 148 3.37 -7.10 16.74
N GLY A 149 2.87 -8.11 16.03
CA GLY A 149 3.61 -8.91 15.04
C GLY A 149 4.04 -10.30 15.53
N ASP A 150 3.60 -10.72 16.71
CA ASP A 150 3.88 -12.05 17.27
C ASP A 150 3.10 -13.17 16.55
N ASP A 151 1.97 -12.84 15.93
CA ASP A 151 1.15 -13.72 15.12
C ASP A 151 1.59 -13.71 13.63
N ILE A 152 1.62 -12.54 13.02
CA ILE A 152 2.08 -12.24 11.66
C ILE A 152 2.76 -10.87 11.66
N SER A 153 4.04 -10.84 11.31
CA SER A 153 4.79 -9.59 11.21
C SER A 153 4.69 -9.01 9.81
N THR A 154 4.85 -7.70 9.67
CA THR A 154 4.99 -7.07 8.34
C THR A 154 3.83 -7.34 7.37
N ALA A 155 2.58 -7.37 7.86
CA ALA A 155 1.43 -7.52 6.99
C ALA A 155 1.46 -6.50 5.85
N SER A 156 1.43 -6.99 4.60
CA SER A 156 1.56 -6.20 3.38
C SER A 156 0.27 -6.16 2.57
N VAL A 157 -0.66 -7.08 2.82
CA VAL A 157 -1.97 -7.13 2.17
C VAL A 157 -3.00 -7.75 3.10
N GLY A 158 -4.24 -7.25 3.05
CA GLY A 158 -5.40 -7.85 3.68
C GLY A 158 -6.54 -7.95 2.67
N VAL A 159 -7.11 -9.13 2.49
CA VAL A 159 -8.21 -9.38 1.55
C VAL A 159 -9.37 -10.05 2.29
N GLN A 160 -10.57 -9.50 2.14
CA GLN A 160 -11.78 -10.13 2.67
C GLN A 160 -12.28 -11.19 1.69
N TRP A 161 -12.60 -12.38 2.18
CA TRP A 161 -13.26 -13.44 1.44
C TRP A 161 -14.23 -14.17 2.37
N GLU A 162 -15.52 -14.14 2.03
CA GLU A 162 -16.62 -14.58 2.90
C GLU A 162 -16.53 -13.89 4.28
N ASP A 163 -16.56 -14.66 5.37
CA ASP A 163 -16.42 -14.21 6.74
C ASP A 163 -14.95 -14.17 7.21
N ASN A 164 -13.99 -14.15 6.29
CA ASN A 164 -12.56 -14.20 6.60
C ASN A 164 -11.80 -12.99 6.08
N LEU A 165 -10.82 -12.56 6.85
CA LEU A 165 -9.74 -11.68 6.43
C LEU A 165 -8.46 -12.52 6.25
N LEU A 166 -8.00 -12.61 5.01
CA LEU A 166 -6.74 -13.25 4.63
C LEU A 166 -5.63 -12.20 4.63
N ILE A 167 -4.57 -12.44 5.39
CA ILE A 167 -3.46 -11.50 5.58
C ILE A 167 -2.16 -12.12 5.07
N GLY A 168 -1.54 -11.44 4.10
CA GLY A 168 -0.20 -11.77 3.61
C GLY A 168 0.86 -10.90 4.28
N SER A 169 2.07 -11.44 4.41
CA SER A 169 3.23 -10.81 5.03
C SER A 169 4.39 -10.69 4.04
N ILE A 170 5.29 -9.74 4.28
CA ILE A 170 6.52 -9.61 3.49
C ILE A 170 7.51 -10.73 3.83
N THR A 171 7.53 -11.18 5.09
CA THR A 171 8.60 -12.04 5.63
C THR A 171 8.13 -13.39 6.12
N ASP A 172 6.85 -13.54 6.49
CA ASP A 172 6.31 -14.82 6.92
C ASP A 172 5.99 -15.70 5.69
N ASP A 173 6.19 -17.01 5.85
CA ASP A 173 5.92 -18.05 4.85
C ASP A 173 4.49 -18.63 4.94
N LYS A 174 3.60 -17.93 5.65
CA LYS A 174 2.22 -18.33 5.92
C LYS A 174 1.24 -17.20 5.59
N VAL A 175 0.00 -17.58 5.31
CA VAL A 175 -1.14 -16.65 5.28
C VAL A 175 -1.84 -16.72 6.63
N TYR A 176 -2.07 -15.57 7.26
CA TYR A 176 -2.85 -15.51 8.49
C TYR A 176 -4.33 -15.31 8.15
N VAL A 177 -5.20 -16.09 8.80
CA VAL A 177 -6.65 -16.07 8.54
C VAL A 177 -7.36 -15.65 9.80
N CYS A 178 -8.00 -14.47 9.76
CA CYS A 178 -8.86 -14.00 10.83
C CYS A 178 -10.31 -14.23 10.44
N LYS A 179 -11.12 -14.75 11.37
CA LYS A 179 -12.57 -14.71 11.22
C LYS A 179 -13.08 -13.31 11.55
N LEU A 180 -13.85 -12.72 10.66
CA LEU A 180 -14.56 -11.46 10.92
C LEU A 180 -15.87 -11.84 11.62
N GLU A 181 -16.07 -11.32 12.83
CA GLU A 181 -17.35 -11.47 13.53
C GLU A 181 -18.41 -10.55 12.88
N GLU A 182 -19.68 -10.99 12.86
CA GLU A 182 -20.83 -10.20 12.37
C GLU A 182 -21.13 -8.98 13.25
#